data_AF-A0A139L028-F1
#
_entry.id   AF-A0A139L028-F1
#
_cell.length_a   1.000
_cell.length_b   1.000
_cell.length_c   1.000
_cell.angle_alpha   90.00
_cell.angle_beta   90.00
_cell.angle_gamma   90.00
#
_symmetry.space_group_name_H-M   'P 1'
#
loop_
_entity.id
_entity.type
_entity.pdbx_description
1 polymer ?
#
loop_
_entity_poly.entity_id
_entity_poly.type
_entity_poly.pdbx_seq_one_letter_code
_entity_poly.pdbx_strand_id
1 'polypeptide(L)'
;MIKDTFFSFSRFGKLFYKEISENWKLYGLQVLVMYVAMAITLIWYSYTDYTSFNTLAKTNDLNVHIFTLVFWMWSWWIFICLGTSFAFKTMKGKTGRITMLMTPVTAFEKFFFRWLIYVLVLPLLILLSIWLADYTRVFVYSAIYPEMPFIEVTDFKHFVDQGDGGYSLCHSWVDGSLLILLNVYIQSFFLLGSIIWPKNSFIKTLIAFVLFVFLYYWVVVGFSHFTENSALANLNSFIFKWGHVLFPVLTIINWVLTYFRLKESEVIHRM
;
A
#
# COMPACT_ATOMS: atom_id res chain seq x y z
N MET A 1 -5.35 -34.49 28.45
CA MET A 1 -6.39 -33.49 28.14
C MET A 1 -5.68 -32.21 27.69
N ILE A 2 -5.32 -32.13 26.41
CA ILE A 2 -4.57 -30.99 25.85
C ILE A 2 -5.59 -29.87 25.64
N LYS A 3 -5.36 -28.74 26.30
CA LYS A 3 -6.11 -27.52 26.06
C LYS A 3 -5.66 -27.02 24.68
N ASP A 4 -6.34 -27.44 23.63
CA ASP A 4 -6.12 -26.96 22.26
C ASP A 4 -6.60 -25.51 22.16
N THR A 5 -5.83 -24.59 22.75
CA THR A 5 -6.10 -23.17 22.61
C THR A 5 -5.69 -22.76 21.20
N PHE A 6 -6.69 -22.54 20.34
CA PHE A 6 -6.56 -22.04 18.97
C PHE A 6 -5.61 -20.84 18.84
N PHE A 7 -5.59 -19.98 19.86
CA PHE A 7 -4.72 -18.83 19.99
C PHE A 7 -4.23 -18.67 21.43
N SER A 8 -2.95 -18.33 21.60
CA SER A 8 -2.40 -17.96 22.91
C SER A 8 -1.45 -16.77 22.81
N PHE A 9 -1.76 -15.71 23.57
CA PHE A 9 -0.98 -14.46 23.57
C PHE A 9 0.49 -14.68 23.96
N SER A 10 0.78 -15.58 24.91
CA SER A 10 2.15 -15.88 25.33
C SER A 10 3.00 -16.50 24.20
N ARG A 11 2.43 -17.44 23.43
CA ARG A 11 3.14 -18.03 22.27
C ARG A 11 3.27 -17.03 21.13
N PHE A 12 2.20 -16.26 20.87
CA PHE A 12 2.21 -15.22 19.85
C PHE A 12 3.28 -14.15 20.14
N GLY A 13 3.39 -13.68 21.38
CA GLY A 13 4.40 -12.69 21.78
C GLY A 13 5.83 -13.21 21.61
N LYS A 14 6.08 -14.48 21.94
CA LYS A 14 7.39 -15.13 21.70
C LYS A 14 7.70 -15.24 20.21
N LEU A 15 6.72 -15.60 19.38
CA LEU A 15 6.89 -15.61 17.92
C LEU A 15 7.17 -14.21 17.39
N PHE A 16 6.42 -13.21 17.85
CA PHE A 16 6.58 -11.82 17.44
C PHE A 16 7.98 -11.31 17.74
N TYR A 17 8.46 -11.49 18.97
CA TYR A 17 9.80 -11.10 19.38
C TYR A 17 10.88 -11.82 18.56
N LYS A 18 10.74 -13.14 18.38
CA LYS A 18 11.70 -13.95 17.62
C LYS A 18 11.78 -13.49 16.16
N GLU A 19 10.65 -13.40 15.46
CA GLU A 19 10.62 -13.13 14.02
C GLU A 19 11.06 -11.70 13.70
N ILE A 20 10.78 -10.75 14.59
CA ILE A 20 11.31 -9.37 14.49
C ILE A 20 12.81 -9.36 14.79
N SER A 21 13.27 -9.99 15.87
CA SER A 21 14.69 -10.00 16.23
C SER A 21 15.55 -10.74 15.20
N GLU A 22 15.01 -11.70 14.46
CA GLU A 22 15.75 -12.40 13.40
C GLU A 22 15.79 -11.56 12.10
N ASN A 23 14.73 -10.81 11.80
CA ASN A 23 14.58 -10.11 10.51
C ASN A 23 14.66 -8.57 10.60
N TRP A 24 14.94 -7.98 11.77
CA TRP A 24 14.92 -6.52 11.97
C TRP A 24 15.82 -5.76 10.98
N LYS A 25 17.00 -6.30 10.65
CA LYS A 25 17.91 -5.70 9.66
C LYS A 25 17.27 -5.65 8.28
N LEU A 26 16.55 -6.70 7.90
CA LEU A 26 15.90 -6.81 6.60
C LEU A 26 14.71 -5.86 6.52
N TYR A 27 13.88 -5.78 7.57
CA TYR A 27 12.78 -4.81 7.66
C TYR A 27 13.28 -3.37 7.67
N GLY A 28 14.30 -3.07 8.47
CA GLY A 28 14.92 -1.75 8.53
C GLY A 28 15.52 -1.33 7.18
N LEU A 29 16.21 -2.25 6.49
CA LEU A 29 16.74 -1.99 5.15
C LEU A 29 15.61 -1.73 4.14
N GLN A 30 14.51 -2.47 4.21
CA GLN A 30 13.36 -2.24 3.33
C GLN A 30 12.78 -0.84 3.53
N VAL A 31 12.54 -0.43 4.78
CA VAL A 31 12.04 0.91 5.11
C VAL A 31 13.01 1.99 4.64
N LEU A 32 14.31 1.80 4.86
CA LEU A 32 15.34 2.73 4.41
C LEU A 32 15.36 2.89 2.89
N VAL A 33 15.29 1.77 2.14
CA VAL A 33 15.26 1.82 0.67
C VAL A 33 13.99 2.53 0.17
N MET A 34 12.83 2.28 0.77
CA MET A 34 11.59 2.99 0.44
C MET A 34 11.76 4.50 0.68
N TYR A 35 12.23 4.88 1.85
CA TYR A 35 12.49 6.29 2.20
C TYR A 35 13.47 6.98 1.24
N VAL A 36 14.64 6.38 0.99
CA VAL A 36 15.66 6.97 0.12
C VAL A 36 15.15 7.13 -1.31
N ALA A 37 14.45 6.12 -1.84
CA ALA A 37 13.85 6.21 -3.17
C ALA A 37 12.87 7.38 -3.27
N MET A 38 12.01 7.54 -2.25
CA MET A 38 11.04 8.63 -2.19
C MET A 38 11.67 10.01 -2.07
N ALA A 39 12.69 10.14 -1.22
CA ALA A 39 13.41 11.40 -1.04
C ALA A 39 14.10 11.84 -2.34
N ILE A 40 14.78 10.92 -3.03
CA ILE A 40 15.43 11.21 -4.32
C ILE A 40 14.41 11.67 -5.36
N THR A 41 13.27 10.98 -5.48
CA THR A 41 12.24 11.36 -6.46
C THR A 41 11.60 12.70 -6.16
N LEU A 42 11.35 13.02 -4.88
CA LEU A 42 10.80 14.31 -4.48
C LEU A 42 11.79 15.44 -4.74
N ILE A 43 13.06 15.25 -4.38
CA ILE A 43 14.10 16.24 -4.64
C ILE A 43 14.27 16.47 -6.15
N TRP A 44 14.37 15.40 -6.94
CA TRP A 44 14.52 15.51 -8.39
C TRP A 44 13.37 16.28 -9.04
N TYR A 45 12.13 15.99 -8.66
CA TYR A 45 10.98 16.68 -9.24
C TYR A 45 10.89 18.13 -8.77
N SER A 46 11.17 18.39 -7.49
CA SER A 46 11.19 19.76 -6.97
C SER A 46 12.28 20.62 -7.60
N TYR A 47 13.38 20.02 -8.09
CA TYR A 47 14.37 20.74 -8.86
C TYR A 47 13.77 21.37 -10.14
N THR A 48 12.95 20.65 -10.90
CA THR A 48 12.37 21.18 -12.14
C THR A 48 11.37 22.30 -11.89
N ASP A 49 10.63 22.23 -10.79
CA ASP A 49 9.61 23.22 -10.45
C ASP A 49 10.18 24.48 -9.80
N TYR A 50 11.19 24.33 -8.91
CA TYR A 50 11.84 25.49 -8.29
C TYR A 50 12.76 26.24 -9.26
N THR A 51 13.39 25.56 -10.22
CA THR A 51 14.25 26.22 -11.22
C THR A 51 13.46 26.93 -12.32
N SER A 52 12.24 26.47 -12.62
CA SER A 52 11.32 27.12 -13.57
C SER A 52 10.43 28.18 -12.90
N PHE A 53 10.71 28.53 -11.64
CA PHE A 53 9.91 29.47 -10.87
C PHE A 53 10.05 30.90 -11.42
N ASN A 54 8.96 31.39 -12.01
CA ASN A 54 8.85 32.77 -12.46
C ASN A 54 8.08 33.58 -11.39
N THR A 55 8.76 34.54 -10.75
CA THR A 55 8.25 35.34 -9.61
C THR A 55 6.96 36.10 -9.92
N LEU A 56 6.66 36.30 -11.21
CA LEU A 56 5.51 37.07 -11.69
C LEU A 56 4.18 36.29 -11.69
N ALA A 57 4.21 34.94 -11.64
CA ALA A 57 3.01 34.14 -11.91
C ALA A 57 2.29 33.62 -10.66
N LYS A 58 2.93 33.43 -9.50
CA LYS A 58 2.34 32.83 -8.26
C LYS A 58 1.61 31.48 -8.45
N THR A 59 1.56 30.93 -9.67
CA THR A 59 0.90 29.68 -10.06
C THR A 59 1.71 28.44 -9.70
N ASN A 60 3.03 28.58 -9.53
CA ASN A 60 3.91 27.44 -9.33
C ASN A 60 3.84 26.85 -7.91
N ASP A 61 3.42 27.65 -6.92
CA ASP A 61 3.28 27.21 -5.53
C ASP A 61 2.18 26.13 -5.38
N LEU A 62 1.01 26.39 -5.97
CA LEU A 62 -0.11 25.45 -6.02
C LEU A 62 0.27 24.12 -6.71
N ASN A 63 1.05 24.20 -7.80
CA ASN A 63 1.46 23.04 -8.57
C ASN A 63 2.41 22.12 -7.80
N VAL A 64 3.35 22.68 -7.04
CA VAL A 64 4.30 21.89 -6.22
C VAL A 64 3.54 21.10 -5.16
N HIS A 65 2.59 21.72 -4.46
CA HIS A 65 1.83 21.03 -3.42
C HIS A 65 0.85 19.99 -4.00
N ILE A 66 0.15 20.30 -5.10
CA ILE A 66 -0.72 19.32 -5.79
C ILE A 66 0.10 18.12 -6.25
N PHE A 67 1.27 18.34 -6.87
CA PHE A 67 2.13 17.24 -7.28
C PHE A 67 2.60 16.42 -6.08
N THR A 68 3.05 17.07 -5.00
CA THR A 68 3.54 16.38 -3.81
C THR A 68 2.47 15.46 -3.23
N LEU A 69 1.22 15.93 -3.19
CA LEU A 69 0.09 15.15 -2.74
C LEU A 69 -0.20 13.96 -3.69
N VAL A 70 -0.24 14.17 -4.99
CA VAL A 70 -0.42 13.08 -5.98
C VAL A 70 0.70 12.05 -5.83
N PHE A 71 1.94 12.50 -5.65
CA PHE A 71 3.09 11.65 -5.40
C PHE A 71 2.97 10.86 -4.09
N TRP A 72 2.50 11.48 -3.00
CA TRP A 72 2.24 10.79 -1.74
C TRP A 72 1.24 9.65 -1.93
N MET A 73 0.12 9.92 -2.61
CA MET A 73 -0.91 8.92 -2.88
C MET A 73 -0.36 7.74 -3.68
N TRP A 74 0.29 7.99 -4.82
CA TRP A 74 0.82 6.92 -5.67
C TRP A 74 1.96 6.15 -5.02
N SER A 75 2.86 6.85 -4.31
CA SER A 75 3.94 6.21 -3.55
C SER A 75 3.39 5.27 -2.51
N TRP A 76 2.39 5.71 -1.74
CA TRP A 76 1.72 4.86 -0.76
C TRP A 76 1.17 3.60 -1.43
N TRP A 77 0.45 3.73 -2.54
CA TRP A 77 -0.13 2.58 -3.25
C TRP A 77 0.93 1.60 -3.77
N ILE A 78 1.98 2.10 -4.44
CA ILE A 78 3.04 1.28 -5.02
C ILE A 78 3.82 0.54 -3.94
N PHE A 79 4.25 1.24 -2.88
CA PHE A 79 5.04 0.64 -1.82
C PHE A 79 4.24 -0.34 -0.96
N ILE A 80 2.93 -0.13 -0.78
CA ILE A 80 2.06 -1.14 -0.15
C ILE A 80 2.03 -2.42 -0.97
N CYS A 81 1.84 -2.31 -2.28
CA CYS A 81 1.78 -3.48 -3.16
C CYS A 81 3.11 -4.23 -3.16
N LEU A 82 4.23 -3.50 -3.25
CA LEU A 82 5.57 -4.07 -3.17
C LEU A 82 5.83 -4.76 -1.83
N GLY A 83 5.59 -4.07 -0.71
CA GLY A 83 5.84 -4.61 0.63
C GLY A 83 4.98 -5.82 0.95
N THR A 84 3.68 -5.77 0.62
CA THR A 84 2.74 -6.87 0.87
C THR A 84 3.07 -8.10 0.04
N SER A 85 3.61 -7.93 -1.17
CA SER A 85 4.07 -9.06 -1.99
C SER A 85 5.22 -9.86 -1.36
N PHE A 86 5.96 -9.24 -0.43
CA PHE A 86 7.04 -9.88 0.32
C PHE A 86 6.56 -10.57 1.61
N ALA A 87 5.27 -10.47 1.97
CA ALA A 87 4.72 -11.01 3.21
C ALA A 87 5.02 -12.49 3.43
N PHE A 88 5.06 -13.27 2.35
CA PHE A 88 5.33 -14.71 2.38
C PHE A 88 6.66 -15.10 1.73
N LYS A 89 7.58 -14.14 1.53
CA LYS A 89 8.88 -14.39 0.89
C LYS A 89 9.78 -15.31 1.72
N THR A 90 9.76 -15.18 3.05
CA THR A 90 10.54 -16.01 3.97
C THR A 90 10.14 -17.49 3.92
N MET A 91 8.91 -17.81 3.52
CA MET A 91 8.42 -19.19 3.37
C MET A 91 8.83 -19.85 2.04
N LYS A 92 9.39 -19.08 1.10
CA LYS A 92 9.76 -19.57 -0.24
C LYS A 92 11.15 -20.20 -0.28
N GLY A 93 11.99 -19.95 0.72
CA GLY A 93 13.32 -20.55 0.86
C GLY A 93 13.30 -21.87 1.65
N LYS A 94 14.17 -22.83 1.31
CA LYS A 94 14.26 -24.13 2.01
C LYS A 94 14.46 -23.97 3.52
N THR A 95 15.40 -23.12 3.94
CA THR A 95 15.71 -22.87 5.36
C THR A 95 14.56 -22.17 6.10
N GLY A 96 13.95 -21.16 5.49
CA GLY A 96 12.81 -20.44 6.09
C GLY A 96 11.56 -21.31 6.22
N ARG A 97 11.33 -22.21 5.24
CA ARG A 97 10.25 -23.20 5.29
C ARG A 97 10.46 -24.24 6.41
N ILE A 98 11.68 -24.76 6.57
CA ILE A 98 12.01 -25.69 7.66
C ILE A 98 11.83 -25.00 9.02
N THR A 99 12.30 -23.77 9.15
CA THR A 99 12.17 -22.97 10.39
C THR A 99 10.69 -22.75 10.74
N MET A 100 9.86 -22.43 9.75
CA MET A 100 8.42 -22.23 9.94
C MET A 100 7.67 -23.53 10.29
N LEU A 101 8.11 -24.67 9.78
CA LEU A 101 7.55 -25.99 10.13
C LEU A 101 7.98 -26.44 11.53
N MET A 102 9.19 -26.07 11.97
CA MET A 102 9.73 -26.44 13.29
C MET A 102 9.21 -25.58 14.44
N THR A 103 8.65 -24.39 14.18
CA THR A 103 8.02 -23.58 15.24
C THR A 103 6.67 -24.18 15.67
N PRO A 104 6.48 -24.55 16.97
CA PRO A 104 5.23 -25.12 17.47
C PRO A 104 4.18 -24.01 17.67
N VAL A 105 3.66 -23.49 16.57
CA VAL A 105 2.72 -22.36 16.49
C VAL A 105 1.58 -22.73 15.55
N THR A 106 0.36 -22.30 15.88
CA THR A 106 -0.81 -22.58 15.02
C THR A 106 -0.70 -21.84 13.67
N ALA A 107 -1.25 -22.41 12.60
CA ALA A 107 -1.31 -21.75 11.29
C ALA A 107 -1.98 -20.37 11.37
N PHE A 108 -2.98 -20.24 12.25
CA PHE A 108 -3.68 -18.97 12.51
C PHE A 108 -2.76 -17.92 13.14
N GLU A 109 -2.00 -18.26 14.18
CA GLU A 109 -1.06 -17.32 14.82
C GLU A 109 -0.01 -16.79 13.81
N LYS A 110 0.47 -17.64 12.89
CA LYS A 110 1.42 -17.25 11.83
C LYS A 110 0.77 -16.35 10.78
N PHE A 111 -0.45 -16.66 10.36
CA PHE A 111 -1.21 -15.81 9.44
C PHE A 111 -1.50 -14.45 10.08
N PHE A 112 -1.98 -14.44 11.33
CA PHE A 112 -2.31 -13.23 12.07
C PHE A 112 -1.07 -12.33 12.27
N PHE A 113 0.09 -12.90 12.57
CA PHE A 113 1.35 -12.16 12.65
C PHE A 113 1.69 -11.44 11.34
N ARG A 114 1.64 -12.16 10.21
CA ARG A 114 1.95 -11.59 8.89
C ARG A 114 0.90 -10.57 8.46
N TRP A 115 -0.36 -10.86 8.73
CA TRP A 115 -1.46 -9.92 8.50
C TRP A 115 -1.22 -8.62 9.30
N LEU A 116 -0.90 -8.69 10.60
CA LEU A 116 -0.64 -7.51 11.43
C LEU A 116 0.52 -6.67 10.88
N ILE A 117 1.65 -7.29 10.54
CA ILE A 117 2.82 -6.55 10.03
C ILE A 117 2.53 -5.93 8.66
N TYR A 118 2.02 -6.71 7.71
CA TYR A 118 1.93 -6.26 6.33
C TYR A 118 0.64 -5.48 6.03
N VAL A 119 -0.43 -5.69 6.78
CA VAL A 119 -1.70 -4.97 6.61
C VAL A 119 -1.76 -3.71 7.47
N LEU A 120 -1.24 -3.73 8.70
CA LEU A 120 -1.33 -2.57 9.60
C LEU A 120 -0.02 -1.80 9.73
N VAL A 121 1.09 -2.48 10.05
CA VAL A 121 2.36 -1.80 10.37
C VAL A 121 3.02 -1.23 9.11
N LEU A 122 3.01 -1.96 8.00
CA LEU A 122 3.64 -1.53 6.74
C LEU A 122 3.04 -0.22 6.19
N PRO A 123 1.72 -0.03 6.07
CA PRO A 123 1.15 1.27 5.65
C PRO A 123 1.59 2.44 6.56
N LEU A 124 1.64 2.23 7.87
CA LEU A 124 2.06 3.25 8.84
C LEU A 124 3.55 3.62 8.66
N LEU A 125 4.41 2.64 8.42
CA LEU A 125 5.83 2.87 8.15
C LEU A 125 6.06 3.60 6.83
N ILE A 126 5.27 3.29 5.80
CA ILE A 126 5.32 3.99 4.52
C ILE A 126 4.93 5.45 4.73
N LEU A 127 3.79 5.71 5.37
CA LEU A 127 3.34 7.06 5.75
C LEU A 127 4.43 7.88 6.46
N LEU A 128 5.06 7.29 7.48
CA LEU A 128 6.15 7.93 8.20
C LEU A 128 7.34 8.24 7.28
N SER A 129 7.66 7.33 6.36
CA SER A 129 8.72 7.53 5.36
C SER A 129 8.38 8.66 4.37
N ILE A 130 7.12 8.76 3.94
CA ILE A 130 6.64 9.84 3.06
C ILE A 130 6.82 11.19 3.76
N TRP A 131 6.38 11.26 5.00
CA TRP A 131 6.46 12.46 5.82
C TRP A 131 7.92 12.90 6.00
N LEU A 132 8.81 11.98 6.39
CA LEU A 132 10.24 12.27 6.51
C LEU A 132 10.87 12.71 5.17
N ALA A 133 10.47 12.10 4.05
CA ALA A 133 10.99 12.47 2.74
C ALA A 133 10.61 13.90 2.37
N ASP A 134 9.39 14.34 2.71
CA ASP A 134 8.98 15.72 2.48
C ASP A 134 9.78 16.72 3.34
N TYR A 135 10.05 16.40 4.60
CA TYR A 135 10.96 17.20 5.43
C TYR A 135 12.35 17.32 4.82
N THR A 136 12.90 16.24 4.25
CA THR A 136 14.21 16.33 3.62
C THR A 136 14.23 17.22 2.39
N ARG A 137 13.16 17.20 1.59
CA ARG A 137 13.00 18.12 0.48
C ARG A 137 13.01 19.57 0.97
N VAL A 138 12.17 19.87 1.95
CA VAL A 138 12.06 21.22 2.53
C VAL A 138 13.40 21.68 3.10
N PHE A 139 14.10 20.80 3.82
CA PHE A 139 15.43 21.09 4.36
C PHE A 139 16.48 21.38 3.28
N VAL A 140 16.51 20.58 2.20
CA VAL A 140 17.47 20.77 1.10
C VAL A 140 17.19 22.08 0.35
N TYR A 141 15.94 22.35 0.01
CA TYR A 141 15.60 23.55 -0.78
C TYR A 141 15.62 24.84 0.03
N SER A 142 15.28 24.81 1.32
CA SER A 142 15.45 25.98 2.20
C SER A 142 16.91 26.38 2.36
N ALA A 143 17.85 25.43 2.31
CA ALA A 143 19.28 25.71 2.34
C ALA A 143 19.81 26.29 1.02
N ILE A 144 19.26 25.87 -0.12
CA ILE A 144 19.71 26.31 -1.46
C ILE A 144 19.08 27.65 -1.87
N TYR A 145 17.80 27.85 -1.57
CA TYR A 145 17.04 29.06 -1.92
C TYR A 145 16.44 29.71 -0.66
N PRO A 146 17.25 30.37 0.18
CA PRO A 146 16.78 30.99 1.41
C PRO A 146 15.79 32.14 1.20
N GLU A 147 15.71 32.70 -0.02
CA GLU A 147 14.83 33.83 -0.35
C GLU A 147 13.41 33.42 -0.80
N MET A 148 13.09 32.12 -0.83
CA MET A 148 11.78 31.62 -1.23
C MET A 148 10.91 31.32 0.01
N PRO A 149 9.94 32.18 0.38
CA PRO A 149 9.18 32.02 1.62
C PRO A 149 8.10 30.91 1.58
N PHE A 150 7.97 30.17 0.47
CA PHE A 150 6.91 29.18 0.23
C PHE A 150 7.40 27.73 0.24
N ILE A 151 8.57 27.45 0.83
CA ILE A 151 9.07 26.07 0.99
C ILE A 151 8.46 25.49 2.27
N GLU A 152 7.18 25.12 2.21
CA GLU A 152 6.46 24.55 3.35
C GLU A 152 6.27 23.04 3.22
N VAL A 153 6.21 22.37 4.37
CA VAL A 153 5.88 20.94 4.44
C VAL A 153 4.42 20.78 4.05
N THR A 154 4.14 19.79 3.22
CA THR A 154 2.78 19.54 2.75
C THR A 154 1.97 18.95 3.89
N ASP A 155 0.94 19.66 4.35
CA ASP A 155 0.09 19.17 5.42
C ASP A 155 -0.86 18.06 4.95
N PHE A 156 -1.06 17.04 5.79
CA PHE A 156 -2.07 15.99 5.58
C PHE A 156 -3.49 16.53 5.43
N LYS A 157 -3.75 17.76 5.93
CA LYS A 157 -5.01 18.47 5.75
C LYS A 157 -5.38 18.64 4.27
N HIS A 158 -4.39 18.73 3.37
CA HIS A 158 -4.64 18.85 1.93
C HIS A 158 -4.91 17.50 1.24
N PHE A 159 -4.87 16.38 1.98
CA PHE A 159 -5.28 15.08 1.46
C PHE A 159 -6.81 14.96 1.34
N VAL A 160 -7.56 15.61 2.23
CA VAL A 160 -9.03 15.65 2.22
C VAL A 160 -9.50 17.07 2.45
N ASP A 161 -10.29 17.59 1.52
CA ASP A 161 -10.75 18.99 1.55
C ASP A 161 -11.55 19.27 2.82
N GLN A 162 -11.15 20.31 3.55
CA GLN A 162 -11.84 20.82 4.74
C GLN A 162 -12.76 22.02 4.42
N GLY A 163 -12.87 22.41 3.14
CA GLY A 163 -13.74 23.51 2.71
C GLY A 163 -13.07 24.89 2.72
N ASP A 164 -11.74 24.94 2.81
CA ASP A 164 -10.98 26.19 2.86
C ASP A 164 -10.68 26.78 1.46
N GLY A 165 -11.17 26.15 0.39
CA GLY A 165 -10.98 26.62 -1.00
C GLY A 165 -9.53 26.53 -1.52
N GLY A 166 -8.64 25.86 -0.77
CA GLY A 166 -7.27 25.57 -1.18
C GLY A 166 -7.14 24.33 -2.08
N TYR A 167 -5.90 23.94 -2.39
CA TYR A 167 -5.62 22.70 -3.11
C TYR A 167 -5.93 21.49 -2.22
N SER A 168 -6.67 20.52 -2.76
CA SER A 168 -6.97 19.24 -2.10
C SER A 168 -7.01 18.11 -3.12
N LEU A 169 -6.53 16.92 -2.73
CA LEU A 169 -6.63 15.71 -3.56
C LEU A 169 -8.06 15.17 -3.66
N CYS A 170 -8.84 15.30 -2.59
CA CYS A 170 -10.18 14.77 -2.49
C CYS A 170 -11.11 15.87 -2.01
N HIS A 171 -12.06 16.26 -2.85
CA HIS A 171 -13.05 17.28 -2.54
C HIS A 171 -14.01 16.87 -1.41
N SER A 172 -14.08 15.58 -1.07
CA SER A 172 -14.89 15.09 0.03
C SER A 172 -14.22 13.97 0.83
N TRP A 173 -14.60 13.86 2.11
CA TRP A 173 -14.25 12.73 2.98
C TRP A 173 -14.78 11.40 2.45
N VAL A 174 -15.89 11.42 1.70
CA VAL A 174 -16.47 10.24 1.07
C VAL A 174 -15.50 9.70 0.02
N ASP A 175 -14.97 10.56 -0.85
CA ASP A 175 -14.02 10.18 -1.90
C ASP A 175 -12.69 9.70 -1.30
N GLY A 176 -12.17 10.41 -0.30
CA GLY A 176 -10.93 10.03 0.38
C GLY A 176 -11.04 8.68 1.09
N SER A 177 -12.15 8.42 1.78
CA SER A 177 -12.39 7.12 2.43
C SER A 177 -12.55 6.00 1.41
N LEU A 178 -13.15 6.25 0.24
CA LEU A 178 -13.24 5.29 -0.85
C LEU A 178 -11.86 4.92 -1.40
N LEU A 179 -10.97 5.90 -1.59
CA LEU A 179 -9.58 5.64 -2.04
C LEU A 179 -8.79 4.79 -1.05
N ILE A 180 -8.95 5.04 0.26
CA ILE A 180 -8.32 4.23 1.31
C ILE A 180 -8.87 2.80 1.27
N LEU A 181 -10.18 2.62 1.15
CA LEU A 181 -10.80 1.30 1.05
C LEU A 181 -10.34 0.54 -0.21
N LEU A 182 -10.23 1.23 -1.34
CA LEU A 182 -9.71 0.67 -2.58
C LEU A 182 -8.24 0.25 -2.42
N ASN A 183 -7.42 1.03 -1.71
CA ASN A 183 -6.05 0.67 -1.41
C ASN A 183 -5.96 -0.61 -0.56
N VAL A 184 -6.75 -0.72 0.50
CA VAL A 184 -6.81 -1.92 1.37
C VAL A 184 -7.30 -3.14 0.58
N TYR A 185 -8.22 -2.95 -0.36
CA TYR A 185 -8.67 -3.99 -1.26
C TYR A 185 -7.55 -4.47 -2.19
N ILE A 186 -6.84 -3.56 -2.86
CA ILE A 186 -5.70 -3.90 -3.71
C ILE A 186 -4.61 -4.60 -2.87
N GLN A 187 -4.31 -4.09 -1.68
CA GLN A 187 -3.38 -4.71 -0.74
C GLN A 187 -3.76 -6.17 -0.42
N SER A 188 -5.05 -6.46 -0.21
CA SER A 188 -5.53 -7.83 0.03
C SER A 188 -5.28 -8.78 -1.14
N PHE A 189 -5.37 -8.29 -2.38
CA PHE A 189 -5.05 -9.05 -3.59
C PHE A 189 -3.57 -9.41 -3.66
N PHE A 190 -2.69 -8.44 -3.37
CA PHE A 190 -1.24 -8.69 -3.33
C PHE A 190 -0.85 -9.62 -2.17
N LEU A 191 -1.56 -9.56 -1.04
CA LEU A 191 -1.38 -10.51 0.07
C LEU A 191 -1.75 -11.93 -0.35
N LEU A 192 -2.90 -12.13 -0.99
CA LEU A 192 -3.30 -13.43 -1.50
C LEU A 192 -2.29 -13.99 -2.52
N GLY A 193 -1.91 -13.16 -3.48
CA GLY A 193 -0.96 -13.54 -4.51
C GLY A 193 0.47 -13.77 -3.99
N SER A 194 0.81 -13.23 -2.82
CA SER A 194 2.10 -13.51 -2.18
C SER A 194 2.26 -14.99 -1.77
N ILE A 195 1.15 -15.69 -1.47
CA ILE A 195 1.13 -17.13 -1.15
C ILE A 195 0.98 -17.99 -2.40
N ILE A 196 0.10 -17.58 -3.33
CA ILE A 196 -0.20 -18.36 -4.55
C ILE A 196 1.07 -18.57 -5.40
N TRP A 197 1.92 -17.55 -5.51
CA TRP A 197 3.07 -17.58 -6.40
C TRP A 197 4.39 -17.84 -5.62
N PRO A 198 5.01 -19.03 -5.74
CA PRO A 198 6.21 -19.37 -4.98
C PRO A 198 7.49 -18.67 -5.48
N LYS A 199 7.49 -18.12 -6.69
CA LYS A 199 8.59 -17.29 -7.24
C LYS A 199 8.02 -16.06 -7.93
N ASN A 200 8.69 -14.92 -7.74
CA ASN A 200 8.35 -13.62 -8.34
C ASN A 200 6.87 -13.23 -8.12
N SER A 201 6.38 -13.31 -6.87
CA SER A 201 4.97 -13.00 -6.55
C SER A 201 4.55 -11.67 -7.12
N PHE A 202 5.29 -10.60 -6.82
CA PHE A 202 4.91 -9.25 -7.20
C PHE A 202 4.62 -9.11 -8.70
N ILE A 203 5.53 -9.59 -9.55
CA ILE A 203 5.39 -9.47 -11.00
C ILE A 203 4.20 -10.29 -11.49
N LYS A 204 4.01 -11.50 -10.97
CA LYS A 204 2.90 -12.37 -11.39
C LYS A 204 1.54 -11.84 -10.92
N THR A 205 1.46 -11.29 -9.72
CA THR A 205 0.25 -10.65 -9.21
C THR A 205 -0.06 -9.37 -9.96
N LEU A 206 0.97 -8.59 -10.31
CA LEU A 206 0.80 -7.37 -11.10
C LEU A 206 0.32 -7.70 -12.51
N ILE A 207 0.92 -8.69 -13.19
CA ILE A 207 0.45 -9.14 -14.51
C ILE A 207 -1.00 -9.63 -14.43
N ALA A 208 -1.33 -10.46 -13.43
CA ALA A 208 -2.70 -10.94 -13.25
C ALA A 208 -3.69 -9.80 -13.00
N PHE A 209 -3.31 -8.82 -12.19
CA PHE A 209 -4.13 -7.63 -11.91
C PHE A 209 -4.32 -6.77 -13.16
N VAL A 210 -3.26 -6.50 -13.93
CA VAL A 210 -3.33 -5.73 -15.18
C VAL A 210 -4.20 -6.45 -16.21
N LEU A 211 -4.06 -7.77 -16.35
CA LEU A 211 -4.93 -8.56 -17.22
C LEU A 211 -6.39 -8.50 -16.79
N PHE A 212 -6.66 -8.55 -15.48
CA PHE A 212 -8.02 -8.43 -14.96
C PHE A 212 -8.63 -7.04 -15.25
N VAL A 213 -7.88 -5.97 -15.00
CA VAL A 213 -8.29 -4.60 -15.32
C VAL A 213 -8.50 -4.41 -16.82
N PHE A 214 -7.62 -4.97 -17.65
CA PHE A 214 -7.72 -4.91 -19.10
C PHE A 214 -8.98 -5.64 -19.61
N LEU A 215 -9.21 -6.87 -19.17
CA LEU A 215 -10.42 -7.62 -19.52
C LEU A 215 -11.69 -6.88 -19.08
N TYR A 216 -11.68 -6.32 -17.87
CA TYR A 216 -12.78 -5.52 -17.36
C TYR A 216 -13.03 -4.28 -18.24
N TYR A 217 -11.99 -3.54 -18.60
CA TYR A 217 -12.09 -2.38 -19.48
C TYR A 217 -12.69 -2.75 -20.85
N TRP A 218 -12.25 -3.85 -21.45
CA TRP A 218 -12.81 -4.34 -22.72
C TRP A 218 -14.29 -4.71 -22.63
N VAL A 219 -14.71 -5.34 -21.53
CA VAL A 219 -16.13 -5.64 -21.29
C VAL A 219 -16.93 -4.35 -21.19
N VAL A 220 -16.45 -3.36 -20.42
CA VAL A 220 -17.13 -2.07 -20.25
C VAL A 220 -17.22 -1.29 -21.56
N VAL A 221 -16.12 -1.19 -22.31
CA VAL A 221 -16.09 -0.51 -23.62
C VAL A 221 -16.99 -1.22 -24.63
N GLY A 222 -16.94 -2.55 -24.66
CA GLY A 222 -17.82 -3.37 -25.49
C GLY A 222 -19.29 -3.09 -25.18
N PHE A 223 -19.69 -3.14 -23.90
CA PHE A 223 -21.05 -2.81 -23.48
C PHE A 223 -21.43 -1.35 -23.76
N SER A 224 -20.54 -0.38 -23.59
CA SER A 224 -20.83 1.03 -23.93
C SER A 224 -20.95 1.31 -25.42
N HIS A 225 -20.43 0.43 -26.29
CA HIS A 225 -20.72 0.48 -27.72
C HIS A 225 -22.12 -0.06 -28.04
N PHE A 226 -22.65 -0.98 -27.23
CA PHE A 226 -24.00 -1.54 -27.37
C PHE A 226 -25.09 -0.74 -26.64
N THR A 227 -24.72 0.07 -25.65
CA THR A 227 -25.63 0.92 -24.87
C THR A 227 -25.11 2.33 -24.86
N GLU A 228 -25.94 3.33 -25.21
CA GLU A 228 -25.58 4.76 -25.18
C GLU A 228 -24.77 5.12 -23.93
N ASN A 229 -23.82 6.06 -24.04
CA ASN A 229 -22.82 6.54 -23.05
C ASN A 229 -23.24 6.60 -21.56
N SER A 230 -24.53 6.52 -21.26
CA SER A 230 -25.12 6.25 -19.95
C SER A 230 -24.52 5.05 -19.18
N ALA A 231 -24.00 4.02 -19.85
CA ALA A 231 -23.46 2.83 -19.18
C ALA A 231 -22.20 3.14 -18.34
N LEU A 232 -21.28 3.96 -18.87
CA LEU A 232 -20.06 4.35 -18.16
C LEU A 232 -20.37 5.26 -16.96
N ALA A 233 -21.30 6.21 -17.14
CA ALA A 233 -21.75 7.11 -16.08
C ALA A 233 -22.46 6.36 -14.94
N ASN A 234 -23.30 5.38 -15.28
CA ASN A 234 -23.97 4.51 -14.31
C ASN A 234 -22.98 3.64 -13.53
N LEU A 235 -21.88 3.20 -14.15
CA LEU A 235 -20.84 2.41 -13.48
C LEU A 235 -20.02 3.23 -12.49
N ASN A 236 -19.59 4.44 -12.86
CA ASN A 236 -18.91 5.33 -11.91
C ASN A 236 -19.83 5.62 -10.72
N SER A 237 -21.08 5.97 -10.99
CA SER A 237 -22.10 6.16 -9.94
C SER A 237 -22.28 4.91 -9.08
N PHE A 238 -22.28 3.71 -9.67
CA PHE A 238 -22.36 2.45 -8.94
C PHE A 238 -21.16 2.22 -8.03
N ILE A 239 -19.93 2.44 -8.52
CA ILE A 239 -18.70 2.28 -7.73
C ILE A 239 -18.66 3.30 -6.58
N PHE A 240 -19.00 4.56 -6.82
CA PHE A 240 -19.06 5.57 -5.75
C PHE A 240 -20.13 5.25 -4.71
N LYS A 241 -21.29 4.71 -5.13
CA LYS A 241 -22.41 4.40 -4.23
C LYS A 241 -22.23 3.11 -3.44
N TRP A 242 -21.72 2.05 -4.08
CA TRP A 242 -21.59 0.71 -3.48
C TRP A 242 -20.17 0.34 -3.08
N GLY A 243 -19.15 1.09 -3.52
CA GLY A 243 -17.74 0.81 -3.26
C GLY A 243 -17.42 0.70 -1.76
N HIS A 244 -18.06 1.53 -0.93
CA HIS A 244 -17.91 1.47 0.52
C HIS A 244 -18.35 0.15 1.15
N VAL A 245 -19.24 -0.61 0.51
CA VAL A 245 -19.68 -1.93 0.97
C VAL A 245 -18.92 -3.04 0.25
N LEU A 246 -18.74 -2.91 -1.07
CA LEU A 246 -18.11 -3.93 -1.89
C LEU A 246 -16.62 -4.12 -1.55
N PHE A 247 -15.85 -3.05 -1.39
CA PHE A 247 -14.41 -3.17 -1.13
C PHE A 247 -14.09 -3.86 0.20
N PRO A 248 -14.73 -3.52 1.34
CA PRO A 248 -14.52 -4.25 2.58
C PRO A 248 -14.90 -5.74 2.49
N VAL A 249 -16.05 -6.05 1.89
CA VAL A 249 -16.52 -7.44 1.77
C VAL A 249 -15.53 -8.28 0.96
N LEU A 250 -15.09 -7.78 -0.20
CA LEU A 250 -14.11 -8.49 -1.03
C LEU A 250 -12.74 -8.59 -0.34
N THR A 251 -12.34 -7.57 0.42
CA THR A 251 -11.11 -7.60 1.23
C THR A 251 -11.14 -8.74 2.25
N ILE A 252 -12.25 -8.89 2.97
CA ILE A 252 -12.42 -9.97 3.97
C ILE A 252 -12.35 -11.34 3.28
N ILE A 253 -13.03 -11.49 2.14
CA ILE A 253 -12.98 -12.73 1.34
C ILE A 253 -11.53 -13.06 0.96
N ASN A 254 -10.76 -12.08 0.48
CA ASN A 254 -9.36 -12.29 0.11
C ASN A 254 -8.49 -12.70 1.30
N TRP A 255 -8.69 -12.11 2.48
CA TRP A 255 -7.98 -12.53 3.69
C TRP A 255 -8.31 -13.96 4.11
N VAL A 256 -9.59 -14.34 4.03
CA VAL A 256 -10.05 -15.71 4.31
C VAL A 256 -9.44 -16.71 3.32
N LEU A 257 -9.44 -16.40 2.02
CA LEU A 257 -8.79 -17.23 1.00
C LEU A 257 -7.28 -17.38 1.24
N THR A 258 -6.62 -16.28 1.65
CA THR A 258 -5.20 -16.28 1.99
C THR A 258 -4.92 -17.23 3.16
N TYR A 259 -5.77 -17.23 4.19
CA TYR A 259 -5.66 -18.13 5.34
C TYR A 259 -5.84 -19.60 4.95
N PHE A 260 -6.86 -19.94 4.16
CA PHE A 260 -7.06 -21.32 3.70
C PHE A 260 -5.89 -21.80 2.85
N ARG A 261 -5.38 -20.95 1.97
CA ARG A 261 -4.23 -21.29 1.12
C ARG A 261 -2.95 -21.50 1.92
N LEU A 262 -2.74 -20.72 2.98
CA LEU A 262 -1.64 -20.93 3.91
C LEU A 262 -1.74 -22.31 4.56
N LYS A 263 -2.93 -22.68 5.04
CA LYS A 263 -3.17 -23.97 5.67
C LYS A 263 -2.90 -25.15 4.71
N GLU A 264 -3.36 -25.05 3.46
CA GLU A 264 -3.06 -26.06 2.42
C GLU A 264 -1.56 -26.22 2.18
N SER A 265 -0.83 -25.09 2.10
CA SER A 265 0.61 -25.13 1.86
C SER A 265 1.39 -25.83 2.98
N GLU A 266 0.93 -25.74 4.23
CA GLU A 266 1.54 -26.47 5.35
C GLU A 266 1.27 -27.98 5.27
N VAL A 267 0.10 -28.40 4.77
CA VAL A 267 -0.29 -29.83 4.67
C VAL A 267 0.49 -30.54 3.57
N ILE A 268 0.57 -29.96 2.37
CA ILE A 268 1.30 -30.54 1.21
C ILE A 268 2.79 -30.69 1.52
N HIS A 269 3.31 -29.93 2.48
CA HIS A 269 4.72 -29.92 2.83
C HIS A 269 5.09 -30.83 4.01
N ARG A 270 4.09 -31.46 4.64
CA ARG A 270 4.27 -32.48 5.69
C ARG A 270 4.13 -33.91 5.16
N MET A 271 3.48 -34.10 4.01
CA MET A 271 3.51 -35.35 3.23
C MET A 271 4.77 -35.43 2.39
#